data_AF-F9YTY9-F1
#
_entry.id   AF-F9YTY9-F1
#
_cell.length_a   1.000
_cell.length_b   1.000
_cell.length_c   1.000
_cell.angle_alpha   90.00
_cell.angle_beta   90.00
_cell.angle_gamma   90.00
#
_symmetry.space_group_name_H-M   'P 1'
#
loop_
_entity.id
_entity.type
_entity.pdbx_description
1 polymer ?
#
loop_
_entity_poly.entity_id
_entity_poly.type
_entity_poly.pdbx_seq_one_letter_code
_entity_poly.pdbx_strand_id
1 'polypeptide(L)' 'MTTNGIRLEQGMSVDVTTPTSTNPVSVNGGVLVKEAFARIYGIDLSPIWLSAKAAMEVVKIN' A
#
# COMPACT_ATOMS: atom_id res chain seq x y z
N MET A 1 5.08 5.39 -30.91
CA MET A 1 4.72 4.60 -29.71
C MET A 1 4.57 5.58 -28.57
N THR A 2 3.50 5.48 -27.80
CA THR A 2 3.28 6.33 -26.63
C THR A 2 3.53 5.50 -25.40
N THR A 3 4.60 5.81 -24.67
CA THR A 3 4.92 5.13 -23.40
C THR A 3 4.34 5.96 -22.26
N ASN A 4 3.29 5.45 -21.61
CA ASN A 4 2.78 6.03 -20.38
C ASN A 4 3.48 5.35 -19.20
N GLY A 5 4.23 6.11 -18.42
CA GLY A 5 4.84 5.65 -17.17
C GLY A 5 4.00 6.09 -15.98
N ILE A 6 3.77 5.18 -15.04
CA ILE A 6 3.20 5.50 -13.72
C ILE A 6 4.35 5.43 -12.72
N ARG A 7 4.65 6.54 -12.03
CA ARG A 7 5.71 6.62 -11.03
C ARG A 7 5.09 6.69 -9.64
N LEU A 8 5.29 5.65 -8.83
CA LEU A 8 5.16 5.75 -7.38
C LEU A 8 6.46 6.38 -6.86
N GLU A 9 6.36 7.48 -6.11
CA GLU A 9 7.56 8.14 -5.61
C GLU A 9 8.14 7.37 -4.41
N GLN A 10 9.48 7.27 -4.37
CA GLN A 10 10.19 6.79 -3.19
C GLN A 10 9.85 7.72 -2.01
N GLY A 11 9.33 7.16 -0.92
CA GLY A 11 8.94 7.91 0.28
C GLY A 11 7.43 7.96 0.56
N MET A 12 6.59 7.40 -0.31
CA MET A 12 5.17 7.21 0.02
C MET A 12 5.02 6.17 1.14
N SER A 13 4.39 6.58 2.24
CA SER A 13 4.11 5.72 3.40
C SER A 13 2.72 6.03 3.95
N VAL A 14 2.06 5.02 4.50
CA VAL A 14 0.76 5.19 5.16
C VAL A 14 0.76 4.49 6.50
N ASP A 15 0.18 5.14 7.50
CA ASP A 15 -0.02 4.52 8.80
C ASP A 15 -1.31 3.72 8.78
N VAL A 16 -1.21 2.46 9.22
CA VAL A 16 -2.32 1.52 9.26
C VAL A 16 -2.49 0.98 10.67
N THR A 17 -3.59 1.34 11.31
CA THR A 17 -3.96 0.80 12.62
C THR A 17 -4.62 -0.56 12.44
N THR A 18 -4.00 -1.61 12.96
CA THR A 18 -4.59 -2.96 13.01
C THR A 18 -5.02 -3.30 14.44
N PRO A 19 -6.17 -3.97 14.64
CA PRO A 19 -6.64 -4.34 15.98
C PRO A 19 -5.77 -5.42 16.66
N THR A 20 -4.92 -6.10 15.89
CA THR A 20 -3.94 -7.08 16.38
C THR A 20 -2.58 -6.79 15.78
N SER A 21 -1.49 -7.29 16.39
CA SER A 21 -0.12 -7.15 15.85
C SER A 21 0.11 -8.07 14.65
N THR A 22 -0.63 -7.85 13.57
CA THR A 22 -0.55 -8.63 12.35
C THR A 22 -0.02 -7.75 11.22
N ASN A 23 0.68 -8.37 10.26
CA ASN A 23 1.20 -7.66 9.12
C ASN A 23 0.02 -7.13 8.27
N PRO A 24 -0.19 -5.80 8.18
CA PRO A 24 -1.33 -5.20 7.51
C PRO A 24 -1.34 -5.48 6.00
N VAL A 25 -0.19 -5.82 5.41
CA VAL A 25 -0.06 -6.18 3.98
C VAL A 25 -0.54 -7.63 3.74
N SER A 26 -0.45 -8.51 4.72
CA SER A 26 -0.83 -9.92 4.54
C SER A 26 -2.26 -10.22 4.99
N VAL A 27 -2.76 -9.49 5.98
CA VAL A 27 -4.10 -9.72 6.53
C VAL A 27 -5.20 -9.16 5.63
N ASN A 28 -6.27 -9.93 5.46
CA ASN A 28 -7.46 -9.56 4.69
C ASN A 28 -7.15 -9.00 3.30
N GLY A 29 -6.11 -9.51 2.64
CA GLY A 29 -5.71 -9.01 1.31
C GLY A 29 -5.28 -7.54 1.29
N GLY A 30 -4.81 -7.01 2.42
CA GLY A 30 -4.30 -5.65 2.57
C GLY A 30 -5.35 -4.56 2.40
N VAL A 31 -6.63 -4.84 2.67
CA VAL A 31 -7.74 -3.88 2.54
C VAL A 31 -7.40 -2.54 3.21
N LEU A 32 -6.94 -2.57 4.46
CA LEU A 32 -6.62 -1.34 5.19
C LEU A 32 -5.48 -0.53 4.56
N VAL A 33 -4.49 -1.20 3.95
CA VAL A 33 -3.39 -0.54 3.23
C VAL A 33 -3.92 0.13 1.97
N LYS A 34 -4.73 -0.58 1.18
CA LYS A 34 -5.33 -0.05 -0.06
C LYS A 34 -6.22 1.17 0.23
N GLU A 35 -7.05 1.09 1.27
CA GLU A 35 -7.89 2.20 1.73
C GLU A 35 -7.06 3.40 2.18
N ALA A 36 -5.96 3.17 2.91
CA ALA A 36 -5.07 4.24 3.36
C ALA A 36 -4.38 4.94 2.18
N PHE A 37 -3.90 4.19 1.18
CA PHE A 37 -3.32 4.77 -0.05
C PHE A 37 -4.35 5.53 -0.88
N ALA A 38 -5.57 5.01 -1.00
CA ALA A 38 -6.67 5.72 -1.67
C ALA A 38 -7.01 7.03 -0.94
N ARG A 39 -7.02 7.02 0.41
CA ARG A 39 -7.34 8.20 1.22
C ARG A 39 -6.24 9.27 1.21
N ILE A 40 -4.97 8.87 1.34
CA ILE A 40 -3.84 9.82 1.50
C ILE A 40 -3.32 10.29 0.15
N TYR A 41 -3.26 9.40 -0.85
CA TYR A 41 -2.62 9.68 -2.13
C TYR A 41 -3.60 9.66 -3.32
N GLY A 42 -4.86 9.26 -3.14
CA GLY A 42 -5.80 9.08 -4.25
C GLY A 42 -5.47 7.90 -5.15
N ILE A 43 -4.66 6.94 -4.67
CA ILE A 43 -4.16 5.80 -5.44
C ILE A 43 -4.95 4.55 -5.08
N ASP A 44 -5.68 3.99 -6.06
CA ASP A 44 -6.25 2.64 -5.91
C ASP A 44 -5.20 1.57 -6.24
N LEU A 45 -4.74 0.88 -5.20
CA LEU A 45 -3.78 -0.22 -5.31
C LEU A 45 -4.43 -1.56 -5.69
N SER A 46 -5.76 -1.67 -5.69
CA SER A 46 -6.47 -2.94 -5.93
C SER A 46 -6.05 -3.65 -7.23
N PRO A 47 -5.91 -2.95 -8.38
CA PRO A 47 -5.52 -3.59 -9.65
C PRO A 47 -4.08 -4.11 -9.68
N ILE A 48 -3.20 -3.56 -8.84
CA ILE A 48 -1.76 -3.86 -8.83
C ILE A 48 -1.28 -4.49 -7.52
N TRP A 49 -2.22 -4.88 -6.65
CA TRP A 49 -1.94 -5.24 -5.26
C TRP A 49 -0.88 -6.33 -5.12
N LEU A 50 -0.95 -7.38 -5.96
CA LEU A 50 -0.02 -8.50 -5.92
C LEU A 50 1.43 -8.07 -6.16
N SER A 51 1.65 -7.11 -7.05
CA SER A 51 2.98 -6.58 -7.36
C SER A 51 3.42 -5.54 -6.34
N ALA A 52 2.51 -4.64 -5.95
CA ALA A 52 2.78 -3.57 -4.98
C ALA A 52 3.17 -4.13 -3.61
N LYS A 53 2.46 -5.16 -3.12
CA LYS A 53 2.74 -5.75 -1.80
C LYS A 53 4.15 -6.33 -1.67
N ALA A 54 4.76 -6.79 -2.78
CA ALA A 54 6.10 -7.35 -2.78
C ALA A 54 7.19 -6.30 -2.65
N ALA A 55 6.87 -5.04 -2.97
CA ALA A 55 7.78 -3.90 -2.87
C ALA A 55 7.58 -3.08 -1.58
N MET A 56 6.57 -3.41 -0.76
CA MET A 56 6.26 -2.68 0.47
C MET A 56 7.08 -3.21 1.64
N GLU A 57 7.79 -2.30 2.30
CA GLU A 57 8.41 -2.56 3.60
C GLU A 57 7.40 -2.27 4.72
N VAL A 58 7.27 -3.21 5.67
CA VAL A 58 6.40 -3.04 6.84
C VAL A 58 7.24 -2.69 8.04
N VAL A 59 7.18 -1.42 8.44
CA VAL A 59 7.87 -0.91 9.63
C VAL A 59 6.86 -0.79 10.77
N LYS A 60 7.18 -1.36 11.93
CA LYS A 60 6.37 -1.15 13.14
C LYS A 60 6.66 0.23 13.70
N ILE A 61 5.64 1.07 13.79
CA ILE A 61 5.70 2.40 14.39
C ILE A 61 5.15 2.29 15.83
N ASN A 62 5.90 2.81 16.80
CA ASN A 62 5.56 2.76 18.24
C ASN A 62 4.70 3.94 18.66
#